data_AF-A0A225DI41-F1
#
_entry.id   AF-A0A225DI41-F1
#
_cell.length_a   1.000
_cell.length_b   1.000
_cell.length_c   1.000
_cell.angle_alpha   90.00
_cell.angle_beta   90.00
_cell.angle_gamma   90.00
#
_symmetry.space_group_name_H-M   'P 1'
#
loop_
_entity.id
_entity.type
_entity.pdbx_description
1 polymer ?
#
loop_
_entity_poly.entity_id
_entity_poly.type
_entity_poly.pdbx_seq_one_letter_code
_entity_poly.pdbx_strand_id
1 'polypeptide(L)'
;MRKIAAQVARGGTRTQQDEFVAEALSELFVCRAKSPPRIASYDPTRGSLEPWLAGTLKNVWLSRLRAASSEPDNSFVSLDPTRTADHSPAILPWHHAADLLDILFNAADEDRIASWPPRERVELMCMSGLFVKLTETVWGQYLRDYESCTSIPLARPFPPAAVLAAENPADRTRPLAAALGLKSNTLSVRWMRAHQRLGELDVIRELRDAAGQGEQS
;
A
#
# COMPACT_ATOMS: atom_id res chain seq x y z
N MET A 1 27.81 -14.04 4.47
CA MET A 1 26.45 -14.03 5.07
C MET A 1 26.31 -13.07 6.26
N ARG A 2 27.10 -13.18 7.34
CA ARG A 2 27.04 -12.23 8.49
C ARG A 2 27.05 -10.75 8.07
N LYS A 3 27.91 -10.39 7.11
CA LYS A 3 27.97 -9.04 6.51
C LYS A 3 26.64 -8.59 5.88
N ILE A 4 25.94 -9.49 5.17
CA ILE A 4 24.65 -9.22 4.53
C ILE A 4 23.55 -9.09 5.60
N ALA A 5 23.53 -9.98 6.60
CA ALA A 5 22.57 -9.90 7.71
C ALA A 5 22.73 -8.59 8.51
N ALA A 6 23.97 -8.21 8.81
CA ALA A 6 24.28 -6.94 9.49
C ALA A 6 23.87 -5.72 8.65
N GLN A 7 24.07 -5.77 7.32
CA GLN A 7 23.62 -4.70 6.42
C GLN A 7 22.09 -4.58 6.37
N VAL A 8 21.38 -5.72 6.40
CA VAL A 8 19.92 -5.76 6.40
C VAL A 8 19.33 -5.22 7.71
N ALA A 9 19.98 -5.48 8.85
CA ALA A 9 19.44 -5.14 10.17
C ALA A 9 19.71 -3.70 10.63
N ARG A 10 20.37 -2.85 9.82
CA ARG A 10 20.83 -1.50 10.22
C ARG A 10 19.77 -0.54 10.80
N GLY A 11 18.48 -0.87 10.72
CA GLY A 11 17.39 -0.08 11.29
C GLY A 11 16.90 -0.51 12.69
N GLY A 12 17.47 -1.57 13.30
CA GLY A 12 17.09 -2.03 14.64
C GLY A 12 18.01 -1.53 15.75
N THR A 13 17.66 -1.81 17.01
CA THR A 13 18.60 -1.60 18.12
C THR A 13 19.82 -2.51 17.98
N ARG A 14 20.94 -2.16 18.62
CA ARG A 14 22.18 -2.97 18.56
C ARG A 14 21.94 -4.42 18.98
N THR A 15 21.16 -4.63 20.05
CA THR A 15 20.79 -5.97 20.54
C THR A 15 20.00 -6.76 19.49
N GLN A 16 18.99 -6.14 18.87
CA GLN A 16 18.19 -6.79 17.82
C GLN A 16 19.03 -7.12 16.57
N GLN A 17 20.00 -6.26 16.25
CA GLN A 17 20.93 -6.51 15.15
C GLN A 17 21.81 -7.73 15.43
N ASP A 18 22.38 -7.81 16.64
CA ASP A 18 23.27 -8.90 17.03
C ASP A 18 22.53 -10.25 17.10
N GLU A 19 21.32 -10.27 17.68
CA GLU A 19 20.44 -11.44 17.70
C GLU A 19 20.05 -11.89 16.28
N PHE A 20 19.67 -10.94 15.41
CA PHE A 20 19.32 -11.27 14.04
C PHE A 20 20.52 -11.84 13.26
N VAL A 21 21.72 -11.28 13.44
CA VAL A 21 22.93 -11.78 12.78
C VAL A 21 23.29 -13.19 13.28
N ALA A 22 23.07 -13.48 14.58
CA ALA A 22 23.29 -14.80 15.16
C ALA A 22 22.31 -15.85 14.60
N GLU A 23 21.05 -15.46 14.37
CA GLU A 23 19.98 -16.38 13.97
C GLU A 23 19.72 -16.44 12.46
N ALA A 24 20.27 -15.51 11.67
CA ALA A 24 20.05 -15.41 10.22
C ALA A 24 20.38 -16.72 9.46
N LEU A 25 21.35 -17.48 9.94
CA LEU A 25 21.68 -18.81 9.41
C LEU A 25 20.55 -19.80 9.67
N SER A 26 20.08 -19.89 10.91
CA SER A 26 18.99 -20.79 11.30
C SER A 26 17.71 -20.48 10.51
N GLU A 27 17.41 -19.20 10.28
CA GLU A 27 16.25 -18.76 9.50
C GLU A 27 16.27 -19.21 8.02
N LEU A 28 17.46 -19.45 7.46
CA LEU A 28 17.63 -19.87 6.08
C LEU A 28 17.64 -21.38 5.91
N PHE A 29 18.22 -22.12 6.87
CA PHE A 29 18.53 -23.54 6.74
C PHE A 29 17.64 -24.46 7.59
N VAL A 30 16.92 -23.96 8.58
CA VAL A 30 16.05 -24.79 9.43
C VAL A 30 14.67 -24.96 8.79
N CYS A 31 14.19 -26.20 8.78
CA CYS A 31 12.82 -26.53 8.37
C CYS A 31 11.81 -25.88 9.32
N ARG A 32 10.74 -25.32 8.75
CA ARG A 32 9.62 -24.80 9.53
C ARG A 32 8.54 -25.87 9.64
N ALA A 33 7.70 -25.80 10.66
CA ALA A 33 6.70 -26.83 10.99
C ALA A 33 5.84 -27.32 9.82
N LYS A 34 5.65 -26.50 8.78
CA LYS A 34 4.89 -26.84 7.56
C LYS A 34 5.60 -26.43 6.26
N SER A 35 6.91 -26.16 6.27
CA SER A 35 7.61 -25.68 5.07
C SER A 35 9.09 -26.06 5.03
N PRO A 36 9.64 -26.36 3.84
CA PRO A 36 11.07 -26.58 3.67
C PRO A 36 11.89 -25.35 4.06
N PRO A 37 13.21 -25.49 4.28
CA PRO A 37 14.06 -24.36 4.61
C PRO A 37 14.06 -23.33 3.47
N ARG A 38 14.18 -22.05 3.80
CA ARG A 38 14.05 -20.96 2.81
C ARG A 38 15.05 -21.07 1.68
N ILE A 39 16.25 -21.59 1.95
CA ILE A 39 17.29 -21.83 0.93
C ILE A 39 16.83 -22.78 -0.18
N ALA A 40 15.89 -23.70 0.09
CA ALA A 40 15.35 -24.60 -0.93
C ALA A 40 14.50 -23.87 -1.98
N SER A 41 14.11 -22.62 -1.73
CA SER A 41 13.40 -21.78 -2.72
C SER A 41 14.33 -20.93 -3.60
N TYR A 42 15.66 -21.04 -3.41
CA TYR A 42 16.63 -20.38 -4.29
C TYR A 42 16.74 -21.12 -5.63
N ASP A 43 16.61 -20.36 -6.71
CA ASP A 43 16.76 -20.83 -8.08
C ASP A 43 17.94 -20.11 -8.75
N PRO A 44 19.06 -20.80 -9.03
CA PRO A 44 20.24 -20.19 -9.61
C PRO A 44 20.03 -19.70 -11.05
N THR A 45 18.97 -20.14 -11.73
CA THR A 45 18.65 -19.66 -13.09
C THR A 45 18.05 -18.26 -13.10
N ARG A 46 17.56 -17.77 -11.95
CA ARG A 46 16.87 -16.48 -11.80
C ARG A 46 17.77 -15.35 -11.30
N GLY A 47 19.04 -15.61 -11.07
CA GLY A 47 20.02 -14.61 -10.65
C GLY A 47 21.02 -15.13 -9.63
N SER A 48 21.89 -14.23 -9.15
CA SER A 48 22.91 -14.57 -8.17
C SER A 48 22.35 -14.76 -6.76
N LEU A 49 23.07 -15.55 -5.95
CA LEU A 49 22.66 -15.92 -4.60
C LEU A 49 22.64 -14.73 -3.64
N GLU A 50 23.57 -13.78 -3.77
CA GLU A 50 23.72 -12.68 -2.81
C GLU A 50 22.53 -11.70 -2.78
N PRO A 51 22.01 -11.19 -3.92
CA PRO A 51 20.81 -10.35 -3.93
C PRO A 51 19.57 -11.09 -3.43
N TRP A 52 19.44 -12.37 -3.78
CA TRP A 52 18.35 -13.21 -3.30
C TRP A 52 18.41 -13.40 -1.78
N LEU A 53 19.60 -13.67 -1.23
CA LEU A 53 19.84 -13.76 0.22
C LEU A 53 19.51 -12.45 0.92
N ALA A 54 19.96 -11.32 0.37
CA ALA A 54 19.67 -10.01 0.94
C ALA A 54 18.16 -9.72 0.98
N GLY A 55 17.44 -10.02 -0.09
CA GLY A 55 15.98 -9.87 -0.14
C GLY A 55 15.25 -10.79 0.84
N THR A 56 15.67 -12.04 0.93
CA THR A 56 15.09 -13.03 1.86
C THR A 56 15.31 -12.63 3.31
N LEU A 57 16.55 -12.26 3.68
CA LEU A 57 16.87 -11.79 5.02
C LEU A 57 16.15 -10.49 5.36
N LYS A 58 15.99 -9.57 4.40
CA LYS A 58 15.20 -8.34 4.61
C LYS A 58 13.75 -8.64 4.94
N ASN A 59 13.14 -9.60 4.27
CA ASN A 59 11.77 -10.01 4.57
C ASN A 59 11.64 -10.66 5.95
N VAL A 60 12.62 -11.46 6.37
CA VAL A 60 12.66 -12.04 7.73
C VAL A 60 12.82 -10.94 8.77
N TRP A 61 13.75 -10.01 8.57
CA TRP A 61 13.98 -8.88 9.46
C TRP A 61 12.72 -8.01 9.65
N LEU A 62 12.06 -7.65 8.55
CA LEU A 62 10.78 -6.91 8.60
C LEU A 62 9.65 -7.70 9.27
N SER A 63 9.65 -9.03 9.14
CA SER A 63 8.70 -9.87 9.87
C SER A 63 8.93 -9.82 11.37
N ARG A 64 10.19 -9.81 11.82
CA ARG A 64 10.55 -9.74 13.24
C ARG A 64 10.22 -8.39 13.85
N LEU A 65 10.55 -7.30 13.17
CA LEU A 65 10.19 -5.96 13.64
C LEU A 65 8.67 -5.82 13.84
N ARG A 66 7.88 -6.37 12.92
CA ARG A 66 6.41 -6.39 13.05
C ARG A 66 5.92 -7.23 14.23
N ALA A 67 6.54 -8.38 14.49
CA ALA A 67 6.20 -9.22 15.64
C ALA A 67 6.57 -8.54 16.96
N ALA A 68 7.73 -7.90 17.05
CA ALA A 68 8.18 -7.16 18.24
C ALA A 68 7.28 -5.93 18.52
N SER A 69 6.77 -5.26 17.49
CA SER A 69 5.77 -4.19 17.66
C SER A 69 4.37 -4.71 18.04
N SER A 70 4.15 -6.02 17.95
CA SER A 70 2.86 -6.67 18.27
C SER A 70 2.86 -7.38 19.62
N GLU A 71 3.97 -7.37 20.38
CA GLU A 71 3.93 -7.85 21.76
C GLU A 71 3.13 -6.85 22.63
N PRO A 72 1.99 -7.27 23.19
CA PRO A 72 1.17 -6.41 24.00
C PRO A 72 1.85 -6.18 25.34
N ASP A 73 2.08 -4.91 25.67
CA ASP A 73 2.27 -4.51 27.05
C ASP A 73 1.08 -5.03 27.86
N ASN A 74 1.38 -5.73 28.96
CA ASN A 74 0.51 -6.68 29.64
C ASN A 74 -0.55 -5.96 30.50
N SER A 75 -1.35 -5.09 29.88
CA SER A 75 -2.52 -4.46 30.47
C SER A 75 -3.79 -5.07 29.87
N PHE A 76 -4.49 -5.75 30.75
CA PHE A 76 -5.64 -6.59 30.47
C PHE A 76 -6.83 -5.78 29.95
N VAL A 77 -7.08 -5.83 28.64
CA VAL A 77 -8.40 -5.54 28.06
C VAL A 77 -8.71 -6.63 27.04
N SER A 78 -9.67 -7.50 27.38
CA SER A 78 -10.23 -8.48 26.44
C SER A 78 -10.61 -7.81 25.13
N LEU A 79 -9.97 -8.21 24.03
CA LEU A 79 -10.39 -7.85 22.69
C LEU A 79 -10.60 -9.12 21.85
N ASP A 80 -11.88 -9.30 21.55
CA ASP A 80 -12.56 -10.11 20.53
C ASP A 80 -11.67 -10.77 19.43
N PRO A 81 -11.78 -12.10 19.18
CA PRO A 81 -11.01 -12.81 18.16
C PRO A 81 -11.40 -12.48 16.70
N THR A 82 -12.34 -11.56 16.46
CA THR A 82 -12.79 -11.18 15.11
C THR A 82 -12.02 -10.01 14.49
N ARG A 83 -11.09 -9.37 15.22
CA ARG A 83 -10.26 -8.28 14.68
C ARG A 83 -9.08 -8.80 13.87
N THR A 84 -9.30 -8.96 12.56
CA THR A 84 -8.22 -9.07 11.57
C THR A 84 -7.22 -7.93 11.76
N ALA A 85 -5.94 -8.27 11.91
CA ALA A 85 -4.83 -7.34 12.05
C ALA A 85 -4.89 -6.24 10.99
N ASP A 86 -5.12 -5.03 11.49
CA ASP A 86 -5.34 -3.82 10.72
C ASP A 86 -4.03 -3.45 10.00
N HIS A 87 -3.87 -3.91 8.76
CA HIS A 87 -2.90 -3.35 7.81
C HIS A 87 -3.42 -2.01 7.30
N SER A 88 -3.69 -1.08 8.21
CA SER A 88 -3.95 0.30 7.87
C SER A 88 -2.58 0.97 7.72
N PRO A 89 -1.99 1.09 6.50
CA PRO A 89 -0.94 2.07 6.31
C PRO A 89 -1.55 3.38 6.74
N ALA A 90 -0.91 4.11 7.68
CA ALA A 90 -1.34 5.43 8.15
C ALA A 90 -2.08 6.15 7.02
N ILE A 91 -3.42 6.08 7.09
CA ILE A 91 -4.30 6.52 6.02
C ILE A 91 -4.00 7.98 5.90
N LEU A 92 -3.36 8.37 4.80
CA LEU A 92 -2.92 9.75 4.63
C LEU A 92 -4.15 10.66 4.84
N PRO A 93 -4.06 11.73 5.68
CA PRO A 93 -5.21 12.51 6.15
C PRO A 93 -6.14 13.09 5.07
N TRP A 94 -5.69 13.11 3.81
CA TRP A 94 -6.43 13.68 2.70
C TRP A 94 -7.57 12.81 2.14
N HIS A 95 -7.71 11.55 2.56
CA HIS A 95 -8.81 10.69 2.08
C HIS A 95 -10.22 11.15 2.52
N HIS A 96 -10.30 11.99 3.57
CA HIS A 96 -11.52 12.70 3.97
C HIS A 96 -11.51 14.19 3.57
N ALA A 97 -10.39 14.70 3.06
CA ALA A 97 -10.27 16.11 2.71
C ALA A 97 -11.03 16.47 1.42
N ALA A 98 -11.30 15.49 0.55
CA ALA A 98 -12.14 15.69 -0.62
C ALA A 98 -13.56 16.11 -0.27
N ASP A 99 -14.12 15.60 0.85
CA ASP A 99 -15.43 15.98 1.36
C ASP A 99 -15.41 17.33 2.09
N LEU A 100 -14.24 17.76 2.57
CA LEU A 100 -14.07 18.99 3.36
C LEU A 100 -13.80 20.24 2.53
N LEU A 101 -13.46 20.11 1.24
CA LEU A 101 -13.11 21.25 0.39
C LEU A 101 -13.93 21.29 -0.90
N ASP A 102 -14.62 22.39 -1.17
CA ASP A 102 -15.30 22.66 -2.46
C ASP A 102 -14.33 22.96 -3.63
N ILE A 103 -13.03 22.65 -3.47
CA ILE A 103 -12.00 22.94 -4.47
C ILE A 103 -12.00 21.84 -5.53
N LEU A 104 -12.28 22.22 -6.78
CA LEU A 104 -12.17 21.36 -7.97
C LEU A 104 -10.70 21.26 -8.43
N PHE A 105 -10.38 20.23 -9.22
CA PHE A 105 -9.09 20.18 -9.90
C PHE A 105 -8.93 21.38 -10.85
N ASN A 106 -7.77 22.03 -10.79
CA ASN A 106 -7.41 23.02 -11.79
C ASN A 106 -6.95 22.33 -13.09
N ALA A 107 -6.77 23.11 -14.17
CA ALA A 107 -6.35 22.56 -15.46
C ALA A 107 -5.00 21.81 -15.41
N ALA A 108 -4.06 22.28 -14.59
CA ALA A 108 -2.76 21.62 -14.45
C ALA A 108 -2.88 20.25 -13.74
N ASP A 109 -3.77 20.13 -12.76
CA ASP A 109 -4.08 18.86 -12.11
C ASP A 109 -4.76 17.89 -13.08
N GLU A 110 -5.74 18.37 -13.86
CA GLU A 110 -6.38 17.54 -14.89
C GLU A 110 -5.37 17.04 -15.94
N ASP A 111 -4.45 17.89 -16.39
CA ASP A 111 -3.38 17.51 -17.33
C ASP A 111 -2.42 16.47 -16.73
N ARG A 112 -2.03 16.65 -15.46
CA ARG A 112 -1.20 15.66 -14.74
C ARG A 112 -1.93 14.33 -14.60
N ILE A 113 -3.18 14.34 -14.17
CA ILE A 113 -4.01 13.13 -14.03
C ILE A 113 -4.17 12.45 -15.40
N ALA A 114 -4.42 13.22 -16.46
CA ALA A 114 -4.57 12.71 -17.81
C ALA A 114 -3.30 12.02 -18.33
N SER A 115 -2.11 12.47 -17.91
CA SER A 115 -0.82 11.89 -18.29
C SER A 115 -0.52 10.52 -17.67
N TRP A 116 -1.25 10.13 -16.62
CA TRP A 116 -1.02 8.86 -15.94
C TRP A 116 -1.48 7.67 -16.80
N PRO A 117 -0.89 6.47 -16.60
CA PRO A 117 -1.40 5.26 -17.23
C PRO A 117 -2.90 5.08 -16.93
N PRO A 118 -3.76 4.79 -17.92
CA PRO A 118 -5.22 4.78 -17.73
C PRO A 118 -5.68 3.86 -16.59
N ARG A 119 -4.97 2.74 -16.42
CA ARG A 119 -5.18 1.80 -15.31
C ARG A 119 -4.93 2.45 -13.95
N GLU A 120 -3.76 3.05 -13.78
CA GLU A 120 -3.36 3.68 -12.51
C GLU A 120 -4.27 4.84 -12.18
N ARG A 121 -4.69 5.61 -13.18
CA ARG A 121 -5.59 6.75 -13.02
C ARG A 121 -6.90 6.38 -12.36
N VAL A 122 -7.62 5.37 -12.87
CA VAL A 122 -8.87 4.91 -12.26
C VAL A 122 -8.64 4.31 -10.87
N GLU A 123 -7.61 3.49 -10.71
CA GLU A 123 -7.26 2.88 -9.42
C GLU A 123 -6.99 3.95 -8.35
N LEU A 124 -6.17 4.96 -8.66
CA LEU A 124 -5.82 6.05 -7.75
C LEU A 124 -7.04 6.92 -7.42
N MET A 125 -7.83 7.33 -8.41
CA MET A 125 -9.00 8.19 -8.20
C MET A 125 -10.06 7.51 -7.32
N CYS A 126 -10.27 6.21 -7.48
CA CYS A 126 -11.23 5.47 -6.65
C CYS A 126 -10.72 5.22 -5.23
N MET A 127 -9.46 4.80 -5.09
CA MET A 127 -8.86 4.55 -3.77
C MET A 127 -8.77 5.83 -2.93
N SER A 128 -8.39 6.94 -3.57
CA SER A 128 -8.31 8.26 -2.92
C SER A 128 -9.67 8.90 -2.65
N GLY A 129 -10.72 8.50 -3.38
CA GLY A 129 -12.02 9.17 -3.37
C GLY A 129 -12.06 10.48 -4.18
N LEU A 130 -10.96 10.87 -4.82
CA LEU A 130 -10.86 12.15 -5.53
C LEU A 130 -11.64 12.18 -6.86
N PHE A 131 -12.18 11.05 -7.33
CA PHE A 131 -12.98 11.00 -8.55
C PHE A 131 -14.19 11.96 -8.50
N VAL A 132 -14.70 12.30 -7.30
CA VAL A 132 -15.81 13.26 -7.11
C VAL A 132 -15.48 14.68 -7.53
N LYS A 133 -14.19 15.01 -7.68
CA LYS A 133 -13.71 16.32 -8.15
C LYS A 133 -13.68 16.43 -9.68
N LEU A 134 -13.91 15.33 -10.39
CA LEU A 134 -13.96 15.31 -11.85
C LEU A 134 -15.41 15.49 -12.31
N THR A 135 -15.58 16.15 -13.46
CA THR A 135 -16.87 16.17 -14.14
C THR A 135 -17.25 14.78 -14.63
N GLU A 136 -18.56 14.50 -14.76
CA GLU A 136 -19.04 13.20 -15.25
C GLU A 136 -18.47 12.87 -16.64
N THR A 137 -18.32 13.87 -17.51
CA THR A 137 -17.72 13.73 -18.84
C THR A 137 -16.28 13.24 -18.77
N VAL A 138 -15.44 13.88 -17.95
CA VAL A 138 -14.03 13.52 -17.79
C VAL A 138 -13.89 12.15 -17.15
N TRP A 139 -14.67 11.89 -16.10
CA TRP A 139 -14.66 10.60 -15.42
C TRP A 139 -15.11 9.46 -16.36
N GLY A 140 -16.16 9.68 -17.13
CA GLY A 140 -16.63 8.75 -18.15
C GLY A 140 -15.57 8.44 -19.21
N GLN A 141 -14.76 9.42 -19.61
CA GLN A 141 -13.63 9.19 -20.52
C GLN A 141 -12.55 8.30 -19.88
N TYR A 142 -12.20 8.57 -18.62
CA TYR A 142 -11.18 7.78 -17.92
C TYR A 142 -11.57 6.32 -17.77
N LEU A 143 -12.86 6.06 -17.53
CA LEU A 143 -13.40 4.70 -17.46
C LEU A 143 -13.35 3.99 -18.82
N ARG A 144 -13.66 4.68 -19.93
CA ARG A 144 -13.53 4.11 -21.29
C ARG A 144 -12.08 3.77 -21.63
N ASP A 145 -11.14 4.66 -21.29
CA ASP A 145 -9.71 4.41 -21.52
C ASP A 145 -9.21 3.21 -20.70
N TYR A 146 -9.73 3.04 -19.48
CA TYR A 146 -9.44 1.87 -18.65
C TYR A 146 -9.95 0.58 -19.30
N GLU A 147 -11.21 0.56 -19.74
CA GLU A 147 -11.82 -0.61 -20.39
C GLU A 147 -11.06 -0.99 -21.66
N SER A 148 -10.68 0.01 -22.47
CA SER A 148 -9.88 -0.18 -23.68
C SER A 148 -8.53 -0.82 -23.39
N CYS A 149 -7.80 -0.33 -22.37
CA CYS A 149 -6.44 -0.83 -22.08
C CYS A 149 -6.41 -2.14 -21.27
N THR A 150 -7.50 -2.49 -20.57
CA THR A 150 -7.55 -3.72 -19.74
C THR A 150 -8.40 -4.83 -20.34
N SER A 151 -9.26 -4.51 -21.31
CA SER A 151 -10.32 -5.41 -21.81
C SER A 151 -11.28 -5.90 -20.72
N ILE A 152 -11.39 -5.17 -19.61
CA ILE A 152 -12.31 -5.46 -18.51
C ILE A 152 -13.46 -4.45 -18.60
N PRO A 153 -14.70 -4.88 -18.90
CA PRO A 153 -15.86 -3.99 -18.85
C PRO A 153 -16.18 -3.64 -17.39
N LEU A 154 -16.39 -2.36 -17.11
CA LEU A 154 -16.71 -1.89 -15.77
C LEU A 154 -18.21 -1.66 -15.65
N ALA A 155 -18.82 -2.23 -14.60
CA ALA A 155 -20.23 -1.98 -14.29
C ALA A 155 -20.44 -0.48 -13.98
N ARG A 156 -21.55 0.07 -14.48
CA ARG A 156 -21.98 1.46 -14.22
C ARG A 156 -23.15 1.48 -13.22
N PRO A 157 -23.22 2.46 -12.31
CA PRO A 157 -22.24 3.53 -12.08
C PRO A 157 -20.92 3.00 -11.48
N PHE A 158 -19.83 3.72 -11.73
CA PHE A 158 -18.50 3.39 -11.20
C PHE A 158 -17.92 4.64 -10.50
N PRO A 159 -17.33 4.53 -9.29
CA PRO A 159 -17.10 3.32 -8.51
C PRO A 159 -18.39 2.62 -8.04
N PRO A 160 -18.37 1.31 -7.78
CA PRO A 160 -19.54 0.60 -7.24
C PRO A 160 -19.96 1.17 -5.89
N ALA A 161 -21.25 1.08 -5.56
CA ALA A 161 -21.80 1.55 -4.29
C ALA A 161 -21.07 0.99 -3.05
N ALA A 162 -20.58 -0.26 -3.12
CA ALA A 162 -19.79 -0.87 -2.04
C ALA A 162 -18.44 -0.17 -1.78
N VAL A 163 -17.85 0.49 -2.79
CA VAL A 163 -16.65 1.33 -2.61
C VAL A 163 -17.02 2.65 -1.96
N LEU A 164 -18.18 3.21 -2.32
CA LEU A 164 -18.68 4.48 -1.77
C LEU A 164 -19.14 4.35 -0.31
N ALA A 165 -19.70 3.20 0.05
CA ALA A 165 -20.18 2.90 1.39
C ALA A 165 -19.05 2.59 2.40
N ALA A 166 -17.81 2.43 1.94
CA ALA A 166 -16.68 2.16 2.82
C ALA A 166 -16.21 3.45 3.51
N GLU A 167 -16.43 3.51 4.83
CA GLU A 167 -16.01 4.62 5.70
C GLU A 167 -14.48 4.73 5.77
N ASN A 168 -13.78 3.60 5.84
CA ASN A 168 -12.32 3.59 5.86
C ASN A 168 -11.72 3.29 4.48
N PRO A 169 -10.64 3.98 4.07
CA PRO A 169 -9.90 3.67 2.85
C PRO A 169 -9.38 2.22 2.75
N ALA A 170 -9.04 1.59 3.87
CA ALA A 170 -8.64 0.18 3.89
C ALA A 170 -9.77 -0.73 3.36
N ASP A 171 -11.03 -0.41 3.72
CA ASP A 171 -12.22 -1.17 3.38
C ASP A 171 -12.61 -1.02 1.90
N ARG A 172 -12.14 0.04 1.22
CA ARG A 172 -12.37 0.27 -0.24
C ARG A 172 -11.62 -0.72 -1.12
N THR A 173 -10.49 -1.25 -0.65
CA THR A 173 -9.57 -2.07 -1.47
C THR A 173 -10.27 -3.31 -2.02
N ARG A 174 -10.97 -4.06 -1.16
CA ARG A 174 -11.61 -5.33 -1.56
C ARG A 174 -12.74 -5.15 -2.58
N PRO A 175 -13.76 -4.29 -2.35
CA PRO A 175 -14.83 -4.09 -3.32
C PRO A 175 -14.30 -3.49 -4.63
N LEU A 176 -13.33 -2.57 -4.57
CA LEU A 176 -12.73 -2.01 -5.78
C LEU A 176 -11.94 -3.06 -6.56
N ALA A 177 -11.11 -3.87 -5.90
CA ALA A 177 -10.37 -4.93 -6.57
C ALA A 177 -11.30 -5.93 -7.27
N ALA A 178 -12.41 -6.31 -6.62
CA ALA A 178 -13.42 -7.17 -7.23
C ALA A 178 -14.02 -6.55 -8.49
N ALA A 179 -14.37 -5.26 -8.45
CA ALA A 179 -14.94 -4.55 -9.58
C ALA A 179 -13.96 -4.34 -10.75
N LEU A 180 -12.67 -4.26 -10.46
CA LEU A 180 -11.59 -4.17 -11.45
C LEU A 180 -11.10 -5.54 -11.94
N GLY A 181 -11.68 -6.66 -11.47
CA GLY A 181 -11.22 -8.01 -11.82
C GLY A 181 -9.82 -8.36 -11.28
N LEU A 182 -9.41 -7.73 -10.17
CA LEU A 182 -8.09 -7.88 -9.55
C LEU A 182 -8.17 -8.63 -8.22
N LYS A 183 -7.05 -9.20 -7.78
CA LYS A 183 -6.87 -9.64 -6.39
C LYS A 183 -6.65 -8.41 -5.50
N SER A 184 -7.20 -8.40 -4.29
CA SER A 184 -7.04 -7.27 -3.35
C SER A 184 -5.58 -6.90 -3.11
N ASN A 185 -4.71 -7.89 -2.88
CA ASN A 185 -3.27 -7.65 -2.69
C ASN A 185 -2.59 -7.01 -3.91
N THR A 186 -3.06 -7.31 -5.13
CA THR A 186 -2.54 -6.67 -6.35
C THR A 186 -2.87 -5.19 -6.36
N LEU A 187 -4.11 -4.82 -6.02
CA LEU A 187 -4.53 -3.43 -5.93
C LEU A 187 -3.78 -2.70 -4.81
N SER A 188 -3.62 -3.30 -3.62
CA SER A 188 -2.84 -2.71 -2.54
C SER A 188 -1.38 -2.45 -2.95
N VAL A 189 -0.74 -3.38 -3.65
CA VAL A 189 0.65 -3.20 -4.11
C VAL A 189 0.74 -2.10 -5.16
N ARG A 190 -0.23 -2.01 -6.09
CA ARG A 190 -0.27 -0.94 -7.10
C ARG A 190 -0.47 0.42 -6.45
N TRP A 191 -1.42 0.52 -5.52
CA TRP A 191 -1.64 1.70 -4.71
C TRP A 191 -0.35 2.17 -4.03
N MET A 192 0.33 1.28 -3.30
CA MET A 192 1.57 1.63 -2.60
C MET A 192 2.65 2.18 -3.53
N ARG A 193 2.72 1.71 -4.79
CA ARG A 193 3.70 2.18 -5.78
C ARG A 193 3.33 3.50 -6.43
N ALA A 194 2.04 3.77 -6.60
CA ALA A 194 1.56 4.89 -7.40
C ALA A 194 1.03 6.07 -6.57
N HIS A 195 0.67 5.87 -5.29
CA HIS A 195 0.01 6.90 -4.49
C HIS A 195 0.82 8.18 -4.31
N GLN A 196 2.15 8.13 -4.43
CA GLN A 196 3.01 9.31 -4.35
C GLN A 196 2.70 10.34 -5.44
N ARG A 197 2.18 9.91 -6.60
CA ARG A 197 1.72 10.80 -7.68
C ARG A 197 0.61 11.74 -7.24
N LEU A 198 -0.21 11.34 -6.26
CA LEU A 198 -1.26 12.20 -5.72
C LEU A 198 -0.66 13.44 -5.04
N GLY A 199 0.54 13.34 -4.48
CA GLY A 199 1.26 14.48 -3.91
C GLY A 199 1.80 15.48 -4.93
N GLU A 200 1.76 15.15 -6.23
CA GLU A 200 2.13 16.05 -7.34
C GLU A 200 0.97 16.96 -7.76
N LEU A 201 -0.24 16.68 -7.30
CA LEU A 201 -1.42 17.51 -7.58
C LEU A 201 -1.40 18.75 -6.69
N ASP A 202 -1.64 19.92 -7.28
CA ASP A 202 -1.58 21.19 -6.57
C ASP A 202 -2.67 21.25 -5.49
N VAL A 203 -3.88 20.72 -5.75
CA VAL A 203 -4.93 20.63 -4.72
C VAL A 203 -4.50 19.81 -3.49
N ILE A 204 -3.68 18.76 -3.67
CA ILE A 204 -3.18 17.93 -2.57
C ILE A 204 -2.03 18.63 -1.83
N ARG A 205 -1.22 19.43 -2.54
CA ARG A 205 -0.16 20.23 -1.93
C ARG A 205 -0.75 21.35 -1.08
N GLU A 206 -1.71 22.09 -1.62
CA GLU A 206 -2.46 23.14 -0.89
C GLU A 206 -3.11 22.58 0.38
N LEU A 207 -3.69 21.38 0.29
CA LEU A 207 -4.25 20.67 1.44
C LEU A 207 -3.23 20.37 2.54
N ARG A 208 -2.03 19.92 2.15
CA ARG A 208 -0.95 19.63 3.10
C ARG A 208 -0.44 20.91 3.75
N ASP A 209 -0.31 21.98 2.99
CA ASP A 209 0.16 23.26 3.49
C ASP A 209 -0.85 23.89 4.45
N ALA A 210 -2.15 23.80 4.15
CA ALA A 210 -3.23 24.25 5.04
C ALA A 210 -3.28 23.44 6.35
N ALA A 211 -3.11 22.12 6.28
CA ALA A 211 -3.09 21.26 7.46
C ALA A 211 -1.88 21.52 8.37
N GLY A 212 -0.70 21.80 7.79
CA GLY A 212 0.52 22.10 8.54
C GLY A 212 0.52 23.47 9.24
N GLN A 213 -0.29 24.42 8.76
CA GLN A 213 -0.43 25.74 9.39
C GLN A 213 -1.36 25.73 10.62
N GLY A 214 -2.28 24.75 10.70
CA GLY A 214 -3.20 24.60 11.83
C GLY A 214 -2.58 24.05 13.11
N GLU A 215 -1.41 23.39 13.04
CA GLU A 215 -0.71 22.84 14.21
C GLU A 215 0.21 23.86 14.91
N GLN A 216 0.38 25.06 14.36
CA GLN A 216 1.24 26.12 14.93
C GLN A 216 0.47 27.32 15.51
N SER A 217 -0.87 27.26 15.57
CA SER A 217 -1.73 28.33 16.11
C SER A 217 -2.37 27.98 17.44
#